data_AF-A0A1J5R327-F1
#
_entry.id   AF-A0A1J5R327-F1
#
_cell.length_a   1.000
_cell.length_b   1.000
_cell.length_c   1.000
_cell.angle_alpha   90.00
_cell.angle_beta   90.00
_cell.angle_gamma   90.00
#
_symmetry.space_group_name_H-M   'P 1'
#
loop_
_entity.id
_entity.type
_entity.pdbx_description
1 polymer ?
#
loop_
_entity_poly.entity_id
_entity_poly.type
_entity_poly.pdbx_seq_one_letter_code
_entity_poly.pdbx_strand_id
1 'polypeptide(L)'
;MAKRTRRTHTPAFKAKVAIAAIKGDIATGFKLLPRRWVVERTFAWLGRCRRLAKDWEKSITSAEAWINVAHIRLTTRRLSRYCFKS
;
A
#
# COMPACT_ATOMS: atom_id res chain seq x y z
N MET A 1 -19.83 3.10 42.90
CA MET A 1 -19.82 4.00 41.72
C MET A 1 -18.47 3.91 41.02
N ALA A 2 -18.42 3.42 39.77
CA ALA A 2 -17.46 3.80 38.73
C ALA A 2 -17.76 2.98 37.46
N LYS A 3 -18.46 3.59 36.49
CA LYS A 3 -18.78 2.95 35.21
C LYS A 3 -17.52 2.93 34.35
N ARG A 4 -16.91 1.75 34.18
CA ARG A 4 -15.82 1.52 33.21
C ARG A 4 -16.42 1.57 31.80
N THR A 5 -16.46 2.75 31.21
CA THR A 5 -16.88 2.93 29.81
C THR A 5 -15.81 2.32 28.90
N ARG A 6 -16.15 1.23 28.19
CA ARG A 6 -15.30 0.68 27.14
C ARG A 6 -15.21 1.72 26.02
N ARG A 7 -14.05 2.35 25.84
CA ARG A 7 -13.74 3.09 24.61
C ARG A 7 -13.65 2.06 23.49
N THR A 8 -14.71 1.93 22.70
CA THR A 8 -14.66 1.23 21.42
C THR A 8 -13.76 2.03 20.50
N HIS A 9 -12.54 1.54 20.28
CA HIS A 9 -11.68 2.05 19.22
C HIS A 9 -12.29 1.58 17.90
N THR A 10 -13.22 2.34 17.34
CA THR A 10 -13.72 2.13 15.98
C THR A 10 -12.76 2.84 15.04
N PRO A 11 -11.87 2.14 14.30
CA PRO A 11 -11.22 2.79 13.18
C PRO A 11 -12.27 2.91 12.08
N ALA A 12 -12.90 4.09 11.99
CA ALA A 12 -13.72 4.46 10.84
C ALA A 12 -12.79 4.62 9.62
N PHE A 13 -12.37 3.51 9.01
CA PHE A 13 -11.60 3.52 7.79
C PHE A 13 -12.52 3.28 6.58
N LYS A 14 -13.50 4.17 6.37
CA LYS A 14 -14.20 4.24 5.08
C LYS A 14 -13.33 4.99 4.07
N ALA A 15 -12.23 4.39 3.67
CA ALA A 15 -11.46 4.86 2.53
C ALA A 15 -12.11 4.33 1.25
N LYS A 16 -13.02 5.12 0.64
CA LYS A 16 -13.39 4.91 -0.76
C LYS A 16 -12.15 5.21 -1.62
N VAL A 17 -11.42 4.17 -2.01
CA VAL A 17 -10.39 4.29 -3.06
C VAL A 17 -11.13 4.18 -4.39
N ALA A 18 -11.50 5.32 -4.97
CA ALA A 18 -11.92 5.36 -6.36
C ALA A 18 -10.68 5.10 -7.22
N ILE A 19 -10.62 3.94 -7.87
CA ILE A 19 -9.61 3.64 -8.88
C ILE A 19 -10.07 4.34 -10.16
N ALA A 20 -9.76 5.62 -10.30
CA ALA A 20 -9.91 6.30 -11.57
C ALA A 20 -8.83 5.75 -12.51
N ALA A 21 -9.23 4.87 -13.42
CA ALA A 21 -8.39 4.48 -14.54
C ALA A 21 -8.06 5.75 -15.33
N ILE A 22 -6.79 6.14 -15.33
CA ILE A 22 -6.30 7.22 -16.17
C ILE A 22 -6.32 6.65 -17.59
N LYS A 23 -7.45 6.83 -18.30
CA LYS A 23 -7.47 6.66 -19.75
C LYS A 23 -6.45 7.65 -20.28
N GLY A 24 -5.46 7.14 -21.03
CA GLY A 24 -4.36 7.93 -21.58
C GLY A 24 -4.87 8.86 -22.66
N ASP A 25 -5.63 9.88 -22.27
CA ASP A 25 -5.73 11.08 -23.08
C ASP A 25 -4.34 11.70 -23.02
N ILE A 26 -3.70 11.86 -24.17
CA ILE A 26 -2.44 12.59 -24.33
C ILE A 26 -2.76 14.06 -24.03
N ALA A 27 -3.03 14.35 -22.77
CA ALA A 27 -3.29 15.68 -22.28
C ALA A 27 -1.95 16.42 -22.36
N THR A 28 -1.90 17.44 -23.19
CA THR A 28 -0.74 18.29 -23.40
C THR A 28 -0.51 19.13 -22.14
N GLY A 29 0.10 18.54 -21.10
CA GLY A 29 0.43 19.24 -19.85
C GLY A 29 0.43 18.37 -18.58
N PHE A 30 0.94 18.93 -17.48
CA PHE A 30 1.00 18.25 -16.18
C PHE A 30 -0.36 18.34 -15.46
N LYS A 31 -1.12 17.25 -15.42
CA LYS A 31 -2.38 17.15 -14.65
C LYS A 31 -2.10 16.66 -13.24
N LEU A 32 -2.46 17.47 -12.23
CA LEU A 32 -2.32 17.09 -10.82
C LEU A 32 -3.35 15.99 -10.49
N LEU A 33 -2.88 14.76 -10.33
CA LEU A 33 -3.73 13.63 -9.99
C LEU A 33 -3.87 13.52 -8.46
N PRO A 34 -5.09 13.68 -7.91
CA PRO A 34 -5.30 13.53 -6.48
C PRO A 34 -4.91 12.10 -6.08
N ARG A 35 -4.03 11.98 -5.09
CA ARG A 35 -3.52 10.71 -4.50
C ARG A 35 -2.46 9.94 -5.31
N ARG A 36 -1.83 10.54 -6.34
CA ARG A 36 -0.67 9.94 -7.05
C ARG A 36 0.42 9.39 -6.12
N TRP A 37 0.71 10.14 -5.05
CA TRP A 37 1.70 9.80 -4.02
C TRP A 37 1.45 8.45 -3.33
N VAL A 38 0.20 7.96 -3.29
CA VAL A 38 -0.12 6.67 -2.64
C VAL A 38 0.46 5.50 -3.44
N VAL A 39 0.34 5.58 -4.77
CA VAL A 39 0.87 4.57 -5.69
C VAL A 39 2.40 4.61 -5.68
N GLU A 40 2.98 5.80 -5.85
CA GLU A 40 4.43 6.00 -5.83
C GLU A 40 5.06 5.53 -4.52
N ARG A 41 4.41 5.79 -3.38
CA ARG A 41 4.88 5.34 -2.08
C ARG A 41 4.87 3.81 -1.94
N THR A 42 3.90 3.14 -2.57
CA THR A 42 3.86 1.67 -2.61
C THR A 42 5.04 1.12 -3.41
N PHE A 43 5.34 1.70 -4.57
CA PHE A 43 6.53 1.36 -5.35
C PHE A 43 7.83 1.64 -4.61
N ALA A 44 7.96 2.79 -3.93
CA ALA A 44 9.13 3.10 -3.11
C ALA A 44 9.35 2.07 -1.97
N TRP A 45 8.27 1.51 -1.42
CA TRP A 45 8.38 0.47 -0.40
C TRP A 45 8.75 -0.90 -0.96
N LEU A 46 8.27 -1.23 -2.16
CA LEU A 46 8.68 -2.45 -2.89
C LEU A 46 10.17 -2.39 -3.27
N GLY A 47 10.70 -1.21 -3.61
CA GLY A 47 12.12 -1.00 -3.87
C GLY A 47 13.05 -1.33 -2.70
N ARG A 48 12.55 -1.45 -1.47
CA ARG A 48 13.34 -1.94 -0.32
C ARG A 48 13.56 -3.45 -0.32
N CYS A 49 12.83 -4.20 -1.14
CA CYS A 49 13.11 -5.60 -1.38
C CYS A 49 14.22 -5.70 -2.44
N ARG A 50 15.46 -5.92 -2.00
CA ARG A 50 16.66 -6.03 -2.86
C ARG A 50 16.43 -6.92 -4.08
N ARG A 51 15.70 -8.02 -3.90
CA ARG A 51 15.38 -8.97 -4.97
C ARG A 51 14.60 -8.33 -6.11
N LEU A 52 13.53 -7.57 -5.80
CA LEU A 52 12.76 -6.84 -6.82
C LEU A 52 13.53 -5.67 -7.47
N ALA A 53 14.54 -5.13 -6.78
CA ALA A 53 15.30 -3.96 -7.26
C ALA A 53 16.52 -4.32 -8.12
N LYS A 54 17.09 -5.52 -7.94
CA LYS A 54 18.34 -5.94 -8.59
C LYS A 54 18.19 -7.19 -9.45
N ASP A 55 17.30 -8.11 -9.08
CA ASP A 55 17.15 -9.39 -9.75
C ASP A 55 15.89 -9.35 -10.62
N TRP A 56 16.08 -9.29 -11.94
CA TRP A 56 14.99 -9.44 -12.89
C TRP A 56 14.63 -10.92 -12.99
N GLU A 57 13.37 -11.22 -12.68
CA GLU A 57 12.86 -12.57 -12.72
C GLU A 57 12.68 -13.04 -14.18
N LYS A 58 13.08 -14.30 -14.46
CA LYS A 58 13.04 -14.86 -15.83
C LYS A 58 11.61 -15.08 -16.33
N SER A 59 10.67 -15.29 -15.42
CA SER A 59 9.26 -15.51 -15.71
C SER A 59 8.40 -14.43 -15.06
N ILE A 60 7.30 -14.07 -15.72
CA ILE A 60 6.28 -13.17 -15.15
C ILE A 60 5.69 -13.80 -13.89
N THR A 61 5.47 -15.12 -13.88
CA THR A 61 4.90 -15.84 -12.72
C THR A 61 5.78 -15.73 -11.48
N SER A 62 7.11 -15.78 -11.64
CA SER A 62 8.02 -15.62 -10.51
C SER A 62 8.12 -14.15 -10.09
N ALA A 63 8.08 -13.21 -11.03
CA ALA A 63 8.00 -11.77 -10.73
C ALA A 63 6.76 -11.44 -9.88
N GLU A 64 5.59 -11.94 -10.27
CA GLU A 64 4.32 -11.76 -9.54
C GLU A 64 4.39 -12.36 -8.14
N ALA A 65 4.94 -13.57 -8.01
CA ALA A 65 5.14 -14.21 -6.71
C ALA A 65 5.99 -13.33 -5.78
N TRP A 66 7.08 -12.75 -6.27
CA TRP A 66 7.94 -11.88 -5.47
C TRP A 66 7.29 -10.55 -5.09
N ILE A 67 6.49 -9.98 -5.98
CA ILE A 67 5.70 -8.78 -5.67
C ILE A 67 4.72 -9.09 -4.52
N ASN A 68 4.02 -10.22 -4.59
CA ASN A 68 3.09 -10.65 -3.54
C ASN A 68 3.80 -10.86 -2.19
N VAL A 69 4.94 -11.56 -2.19
CA VAL A 69 5.75 -11.78 -0.98
C VAL A 69 6.22 -10.45 -0.37
N ALA A 70 6.68 -9.51 -1.20
CA ALA A 70 7.11 -8.20 -0.74
C ALA A 70 5.94 -7.40 -0.11
N HIS A 71 4.75 -7.50 -0.70
CA HIS A 71 3.54 -6.85 -0.18
C HIS A 71 3.12 -7.46 1.16
N ILE A 72 3.09 -8.79 1.28
CA ILE A 72 2.78 -9.49 2.54
C ILE A 72 3.70 -9.00 3.66
N ARG A 73 5.02 -8.99 3.42
CA ARG A 73 6.01 -8.52 4.41
C ARG A 73 5.76 -7.09 4.86
N LEU A 74 5.37 -6.20 3.94
CA LEU A 74 5.05 -4.80 4.24
C LEU A 74 3.80 -4.70 5.11
N THR A 75 2.73 -5.41 4.75
CA THR A 75 1.45 -5.40 5.46
C THR A 75 1.58 -6.01 6.85
N THR A 76 2.27 -7.14 7.00
CA THR A 76 2.53 -7.77 8.32
C THR A 76 3.25 -6.81 9.27
N ARG A 77 4.27 -6.07 8.79
CA ARG A 77 4.99 -5.07 9.60
C ARG A 77 4.12 -3.88 10.00
N ARG A 78 3.08 -3.55 9.23
CA ARG A 78 2.12 -2.51 9.60
C ARG A 78 1.15 -3.01 10.63
N LEU A 79 0.57 -4.17 10.38
CA LEU A 79 -0.33 -4.81 11.32
C LEU A 79 0.33 -4.96 12.68
N SER A 80 1.58 -5.43 12.74
CA SER A 80 2.30 -5.52 14.02
C SER A 80 2.45 -4.17 14.71
N ARG A 81 2.75 -3.08 13.98
CA ARG A 81 2.84 -1.73 14.57
C ARG A 81 1.51 -1.21 15.10
N TYR A 82 0.39 -1.60 14.51
CA TYR A 82 -0.93 -1.16 14.98
C TYR A 82 -1.43 -2.05 16.13
N CYS A 83 -1.20 -3.35 16.05
CA CYS A 83 -1.71 -4.33 17.03
C CYS A 83 -0.88 -4.41 18.32
N PHE A 84 0.44 -4.15 18.28
CA PHE A 84 1.31 -4.23 19.47
C PHE A 84 1.64 -2.85 20.09
N LYS A 85 1.00 -1.77 19.62
CA LYS A 85 1.25 -0.40 20.09
C LYS A 85 0.13 0.15 20.96
N SER A 86 -0.53 -0.73 21.71
CA SER A 86 -1.56 -0.44 22.72
C SER A 86 -1.02 -0.62 24.13
#